data_AF-A0A8K0CBY3-F1
#
_entry.id   AF-A0A8K0CBY3-F1
#
_cell.length_a   1.000
_cell.length_b   1.000
_cell.length_c   1.000
_cell.angle_alpha   90.00
_cell.angle_beta   90.00
_cell.angle_gamma   90.00
#
_symmetry.space_group_name_H-M   'P 1'
#
loop_
_entity.id
_entity.type
_entity.pdbx_description
1 polymer ?
#
loop_
_entity_poly.entity_id
_entity_poly.type
_entity_poly.pdbx_seq_one_letter_code
_entity_poly.pdbx_strand_id
1 'polypeptide(L)'
;MFYFANIAYLTILVLLNILCVSTCQSEETLEMVHVIFRHGNRTPDLRSSYPNDPYLNNSYYPYGHGQLTNKGKNRMYLLGKALRERYDRFLGPLYTPNILDPVSTDTNRTKMSLELVLAGFFPPHETDLEWQKELNWQPIPYNYVSSFTDNTMSIPFFSCPRYTLLVHSLHASSKGIEFRKKHSQIYEQFIENSGADNVTFVLIVTTYGTLTAQ
;
A
#
# COMPACT_ATOMS: atom_id res chain seq x y z
N MET A 1 -31.25 65.54 6.29
CA MET A 1 -31.17 64.44 7.29
C MET A 1 -31.30 63.05 6.64
N PHE A 2 -32.30 62.82 5.78
CA PHE A 2 -32.51 61.53 5.09
C PHE A 2 -31.34 61.04 4.22
N TYR A 3 -30.62 61.94 3.56
CA TYR A 3 -29.50 61.57 2.67
C TYR A 3 -28.30 60.96 3.41
N PHE A 4 -27.96 61.50 4.59
CA PHE A 4 -26.87 61.00 5.42
C PHE A 4 -27.19 59.64 6.06
N ALA A 5 -28.45 59.41 6.43
CA ALA A 5 -28.91 58.12 6.94
C ALA A 5 -28.79 57.00 5.89
N ASN A 6 -29.09 57.30 4.62
CA ASN A 6 -28.95 56.34 3.52
C ASN A 6 -27.48 56.00 3.21
N ILE A 7 -26.56 56.95 3.33
CA ILE A 7 -25.12 56.71 3.15
C ILE A 7 -24.56 55.87 4.31
N ALA A 8 -24.99 56.14 5.55
CA ALA A 8 -24.62 55.33 6.71
C ALA A 8 -25.14 53.88 6.59
N TYR A 9 -26.38 53.70 6.12
CA TYR A 9 -26.94 52.38 5.89
C TYR A 9 -26.21 51.60 4.79
N LEU A 10 -25.88 52.27 3.67
CA LEU A 10 -25.15 51.67 2.58
C LEU A 10 -23.72 51.27 2.98
N THR A 11 -23.03 52.11 3.75
CA THR A 11 -21.68 51.81 4.24
C THR A 11 -21.68 50.64 5.23
N ILE A 12 -22.67 50.55 6.12
CA ILE A 12 -22.85 49.40 7.03
C ILE A 12 -23.10 48.11 6.22
N LEU A 13 -23.96 48.15 5.21
CA LEU A 13 -24.22 46.99 4.34
C LEU A 13 -22.97 46.55 3.57
N VAL A 14 -22.18 47.49 3.07
CA VAL A 14 -20.92 47.18 2.37
C VAL A 14 -19.90 46.57 3.34
N LEU A 15 -19.77 47.12 4.56
CA LEU A 15 -18.87 46.58 5.58
C LEU A 15 -19.29 45.17 6.04
N LEU A 16 -20.59 44.92 6.21
CA LEU A 16 -21.13 43.59 6.52
C LEU A 16 -20.87 42.58 5.40
N ASN A 17 -20.98 42.99 4.14
CA ASN A 17 -20.64 42.13 3.00
C ASN A 17 -19.14 41.83 2.94
N ILE A 18 -18.27 42.81 3.17
CA ILE A 18 -16.81 42.62 3.21
C ILE A 18 -16.42 41.68 4.36
N LEU A 19 -17.01 41.85 5.56
CA LEU A 19 -16.82 40.94 6.68
C LEU A 19 -17.29 39.51 6.34
N CYS A 20 -18.47 39.37 5.73
CA CYS A 20 -19.01 38.07 5.32
C CYS A 20 -18.10 37.36 4.31
N VAL A 21 -17.59 38.07 3.30
CA VAL A 21 -16.64 37.54 2.31
C VAL A 21 -15.31 37.15 2.95
N SER A 22 -14.87 37.89 3.98
CA SER A 22 -13.62 37.58 4.71
C SER A 22 -13.76 36.37 5.64
N THR A 23 -14.98 36.05 6.09
CA THR A 23 -15.28 34.89 6.95
C THR A 23 -15.79 33.68 6.20
N CYS A 24 -16.19 33.83 4.92
CA CYS A 24 -16.63 32.75 4.05
C CYS A 24 -15.40 32.09 3.39
N GLN A 25 -14.45 31.67 4.22
CA GLN A 25 -13.43 30.73 3.76
C GLN A 25 -14.08 29.36 3.84
N SER A 26 -14.35 28.74 2.69
CA SER A 26 -14.70 27.33 2.60
C SER A 26 -13.62 26.56 3.37
N GLU A 27 -13.94 26.02 4.54
CA GLU A 27 -13.01 25.14 5.24
C GLU A 27 -12.86 23.87 4.40
N GLU A 28 -11.73 23.75 3.71
CA GLU A 28 -11.34 22.50 3.06
C GLU A 28 -11.06 21.47 4.16
N THR A 29 -11.98 20.53 4.34
CA THR A 29 -11.85 19.45 5.32
C THR A 29 -11.53 18.13 4.63
N LEU A 30 -10.87 17.24 5.36
CA LEU A 30 -10.58 15.89 4.88
C LEU A 30 -11.86 15.06 4.97
N GLU A 31 -12.31 14.52 3.83
CA GLU A 31 -13.53 13.70 3.74
C GLU A 31 -13.22 12.20 3.59
N MET A 32 -12.10 11.85 2.93
CA MET A 32 -11.78 10.45 2.61
C MET A 32 -10.27 10.24 2.41
N VAL A 33 -9.76 9.09 2.87
CA VAL A 33 -8.37 8.68 2.67
C VAL A 33 -8.34 7.27 2.08
N HIS A 34 -7.60 7.10 0.99
CA HIS A 34 -7.22 5.78 0.49
C HIS A 34 -5.74 5.56 0.78
N VAL A 35 -5.43 4.46 1.47
CA VAL A 35 -4.05 4.07 1.75
C VAL A 35 -3.76 2.75 1.05
N ILE A 36 -2.83 2.78 0.10
CA ILE A 36 -2.31 1.57 -0.57
C ILE A 36 -0.87 1.40 -0.12
N PHE A 37 -0.56 0.24 0.46
CA PHE A 37 0.78 -0.06 0.95
C PHE A 37 1.20 -1.47 0.55
N ARG A 38 2.50 -1.66 0.39
CA ARG A 38 3.10 -2.98 0.20
C ARG A 38 3.22 -3.68 1.56
N HIS A 39 3.14 -5.01 1.53
CA HIS A 39 3.48 -5.85 2.68
C HIS A 39 4.87 -5.50 3.26
N GLY A 40 5.09 -5.87 4.52
CA GLY A 40 6.38 -5.68 5.18
C GLY A 40 7.48 -6.60 4.65
N ASN A 41 8.67 -6.50 5.26
CA ASN A 41 9.80 -7.35 4.97
C ASN A 41 9.44 -8.85 5.08
N ARG A 42 9.95 -9.65 4.13
CA ARG A 42 9.62 -11.06 3.96
C ARG A 42 10.84 -11.84 3.51
N THR A 43 10.82 -13.14 3.77
CA THR A 43 11.77 -14.09 3.18
C THR A 43 11.56 -14.22 1.66
N PRO A 44 12.54 -14.71 0.89
CA PRO A 44 12.39 -15.01 -0.54
C PRO A 44 11.20 -15.93 -0.84
N ASP A 45 10.45 -15.63 -1.90
CA ASP A 45 9.33 -16.48 -2.35
C ASP A 45 9.90 -17.62 -3.19
N LEU A 46 9.44 -18.86 -2.96
CA LEU A 46 9.96 -20.04 -3.66
C LEU A 46 9.80 -19.92 -5.18
N ARG A 47 8.73 -19.26 -5.65
CA ARG A 47 8.51 -19.01 -7.09
C ARG A 47 9.53 -18.04 -7.70
N SER A 48 10.39 -17.46 -6.87
CA SER A 48 11.41 -16.48 -7.26
C SER A 48 12.83 -17.03 -7.21
N SER A 49 13.01 -18.32 -6.97
CA SER A 49 14.32 -18.98 -7.06
C SER A 49 14.81 -19.04 -8.51
N TYR A 50 16.13 -19.08 -8.67
CA TYR A 50 16.82 -19.25 -9.95
C TYR A 50 17.86 -20.38 -9.84
N PRO A 51 18.30 -20.98 -10.96
CA PRO A 51 19.13 -22.19 -10.95
C PRO A 51 20.38 -22.10 -10.06
N ASN A 52 21.10 -20.98 -10.14
CA ASN A 52 22.32 -20.75 -9.37
C ASN A 52 22.08 -20.05 -8.01
N ASP A 53 20.85 -20.05 -7.47
CA ASP A 53 20.58 -19.47 -6.16
C ASP A 53 21.31 -20.27 -5.07
N PRO A 54 22.32 -19.69 -4.38
CA PRO A 54 23.07 -20.41 -3.36
C PRO A 54 22.20 -20.77 -2.14
N TYR A 55 21.02 -20.17 -2.01
CA TYR A 55 20.07 -20.41 -0.92
C TYR A 55 18.86 -21.24 -1.35
N LEU A 56 18.93 -21.95 -2.48
CA LEU A 56 17.81 -22.77 -2.99
C LEU A 56 17.30 -23.79 -1.97
N ASN A 57 18.21 -24.39 -1.18
CA ASN A 57 17.89 -25.39 -0.16
C ASN A 57 17.64 -24.79 1.24
N ASN A 58 17.64 -23.46 1.37
CA ASN A 58 17.36 -22.81 2.65
C ASN A 58 15.86 -22.90 2.96
N SER A 59 15.50 -23.47 4.10
CA SER A 59 14.11 -23.58 4.54
C SER A 59 13.52 -22.26 5.03
N TYR A 60 14.36 -21.27 5.33
CA TYR A 60 14.01 -20.00 5.96
C TYR A 60 13.23 -20.18 7.28
N TYR A 61 13.50 -21.27 8.00
CA TYR A 61 12.92 -21.50 9.33
C TYR A 61 13.23 -20.33 10.28
N PRO A 62 12.29 -19.91 11.15
CA PRO A 62 10.95 -20.48 11.37
C PRO A 62 9.86 -19.94 10.44
N TYR A 63 10.19 -19.03 9.53
CA TYR A 63 9.20 -18.34 8.71
C TYR A 63 8.73 -19.18 7.53
N GLY A 64 9.64 -19.88 6.85
CA GLY A 64 9.37 -20.48 5.55
C GLY A 64 9.48 -19.46 4.40
N HIS A 65 9.26 -19.92 3.17
CA HIS A 65 9.40 -19.08 1.97
C HIS A 65 8.25 -18.06 1.80
N GLY A 66 8.61 -16.85 1.37
CA GLY A 66 7.67 -15.79 1.01
C GLY A 66 6.87 -15.23 2.20
N GLN A 67 7.27 -15.55 3.44
CA GLN A 67 6.54 -15.21 4.66
C GLN A 67 7.10 -13.94 5.33
N LEU A 68 6.22 -13.25 6.06
CA LEU A 68 6.52 -11.99 6.73
C LEU A 68 7.48 -12.22 7.92
N THR A 69 8.62 -11.52 7.93
CA THR A 69 9.63 -11.61 9.00
C THR A 69 9.24 -10.74 10.19
N ASN A 70 9.86 -10.92 11.37
CA ASN A 70 9.59 -10.05 12.52
C ASN A 70 9.94 -8.58 12.25
N LYS A 71 10.98 -8.33 11.44
CA LYS A 71 11.29 -6.97 10.93
C LYS A 71 10.13 -6.41 10.12
N GLY A 72 9.56 -7.23 9.24
CA GLY A 72 8.39 -6.88 8.46
C GLY A 72 7.18 -6.59 9.33
N LYS A 73 6.95 -7.43 10.36
CA LYS A 73 5.84 -7.24 11.29
C LYS A 73 5.93 -5.89 12.00
N ASN A 74 7.08 -5.59 12.59
CA ASN A 74 7.31 -4.33 13.28
C ASN A 74 7.13 -3.12 12.34
N ARG A 75 7.64 -3.21 11.11
CA ARG A 75 7.47 -2.15 10.11
C ARG A 75 6.01 -1.84 9.81
N MET A 76 5.17 -2.87 9.67
CA MET A 76 3.74 -2.68 9.38
C MET A 76 2.98 -2.13 10.59
N TYR A 77 3.33 -2.56 11.80
CA TYR A 77 2.78 -1.98 13.02
C TYR A 77 3.13 -0.49 13.16
N LEU A 78 4.39 -0.12 12.90
CA LEU A 78 4.84 1.29 12.90
C LEU A 78 4.17 2.12 11.81
N LEU A 79 3.89 1.52 10.64
CA LEU A 79 3.08 2.18 9.61
C LEU A 79 1.68 2.49 10.13
N GLY A 80 1.02 1.53 10.79
CA GLY A 80 -0.28 1.73 11.44
C GLY A 80 -0.26 2.89 12.44
N LYS A 81 0.76 2.93 13.30
CA LYS A 81 0.95 4.04 14.24
C LYS A 81 1.13 5.39 13.53
N ALA A 82 1.96 5.45 12.49
CA ALA A 82 2.18 6.69 11.75
C ALA A 82 0.90 7.18 11.04
N LEU A 83 0.08 6.25 10.54
CA LEU A 83 -1.25 6.57 10.00
C LEU A 83 -2.19 7.07 11.10
N ARG A 84 -2.16 6.46 12.29
CA ARG A 84 -2.95 6.93 13.44
C ARG A 84 -2.57 8.35 13.80
N GLU A 85 -1.29 8.63 14.00
CA GLU A 85 -0.78 9.97 14.33
C GLU A 85 -1.17 11.01 13.26
N ARG A 86 -1.12 10.63 11.98
CA ARG A 86 -1.47 11.52 10.87
C ARG A 86 -2.96 11.84 10.78
N TYR A 87 -3.83 10.87 11.08
CA TYR A 87 -5.28 10.96 10.83
C TYR A 87 -6.12 10.94 12.12
N ASP A 88 -5.51 11.05 13.29
CA ASP A 88 -6.17 10.96 14.60
C ASP A 88 -7.39 11.90 14.70
N ARG A 89 -7.22 13.16 14.28
CA ARG A 89 -8.29 14.17 14.29
C ARG A 89 -9.46 13.83 13.36
N PHE A 90 -9.18 13.15 12.25
CA PHE A 90 -10.18 12.79 11.25
C PHE A 90 -10.97 11.54 11.67
N LEU A 91 -10.31 10.58 12.32
CA LEU A 91 -10.89 9.28 12.66
C LEU A 91 -11.58 9.26 14.03
N GLY A 92 -11.12 10.11 14.95
CA GLY A 92 -11.53 10.06 16.35
C GLY A 92 -10.89 8.91 17.13
N PRO A 93 -11.25 8.78 18.42
CA PRO A 93 -10.58 7.86 19.32
C PRO A 93 -10.86 6.38 19.02
N LEU A 94 -12.09 6.05 18.59
CA LEU A 94 -12.62 4.68 18.56
C LEU A 94 -12.71 4.12 17.15
N TYR A 95 -12.49 2.80 17.03
CA TYR A 95 -12.90 2.06 15.84
C TYR A 95 -14.42 1.86 15.85
N THR A 96 -15.06 2.04 14.68
CA THR A 96 -16.44 1.61 14.45
C THR A 96 -16.55 0.90 13.10
N PRO A 97 -17.54 0.02 12.88
CA PRO A 97 -17.63 -0.75 11.64
C PRO A 97 -17.69 0.07 10.34
N ASN A 98 -18.14 1.33 10.40
CA ASN A 98 -18.37 2.16 9.20
C ASN A 98 -17.22 3.11 8.86
N ILE A 99 -16.14 3.16 9.65
CA ILE A 99 -15.04 4.13 9.42
C ILE A 99 -13.90 3.59 8.55
N LEU A 100 -13.88 2.28 8.25
CA LEU A 100 -12.83 1.63 7.48
C LEU A 100 -13.42 0.57 6.54
N ASP A 101 -12.81 0.40 5.38
CA ASP A 101 -12.97 -0.77 4.52
C ASP A 101 -11.59 -1.41 4.27
N PRO A 102 -11.09 -2.24 5.20
CA PRO A 102 -9.78 -2.86 5.05
C PRO A 102 -9.83 -3.99 4.03
N VAL A 103 -8.97 -3.94 3.01
CA VAL A 103 -8.87 -4.99 1.98
C VAL A 103 -7.42 -5.44 1.81
N SER A 104 -7.21 -6.75 1.73
CA SER A 104 -5.92 -7.37 1.42
C SER A 104 -6.01 -8.22 0.15
N THR A 105 -4.87 -8.44 -0.52
CA THR A 105 -4.76 -9.55 -1.48
C THR A 105 -4.76 -10.90 -0.75
N ASP A 106 -5.08 -11.97 -1.47
CA ASP A 106 -5.08 -13.33 -0.94
C ASP A 106 -3.65 -13.91 -0.81
N THR A 107 -2.87 -13.37 0.12
CA THR A 107 -1.56 -13.91 0.49
C THR A 107 -1.28 -13.68 1.97
N ASN A 108 -0.78 -14.70 2.68
CA ASN A 108 -0.56 -14.61 4.14
C ASN A 108 0.24 -13.37 4.57
N ARG A 109 1.33 -13.03 3.86
CA ARG A 109 2.13 -11.85 4.18
C ARG A 109 1.39 -10.52 4.06
N THR A 110 0.43 -10.38 3.14
CA THR A 110 -0.34 -9.14 2.97
C THR A 110 -1.46 -9.07 4.01
N LYS A 111 -2.13 -10.19 4.27
CA LYS A 111 -3.10 -10.35 5.36
C LYS A 111 -2.52 -9.99 6.73
N MET A 112 -1.41 -10.62 7.09
CA MET A 112 -0.68 -10.32 8.33
C MET A 112 -0.19 -8.87 8.38
N SER A 113 0.25 -8.31 7.24
CA SER A 113 0.68 -6.91 7.19
C SER A 113 -0.48 -5.95 7.47
N LEU A 114 -1.66 -6.22 6.90
CA LEU A 114 -2.86 -5.41 7.14
C LEU A 114 -3.30 -5.50 8.60
N GLU A 115 -3.35 -6.70 9.18
CA GLU A 115 -3.67 -6.93 10.60
C GLU A 115 -2.75 -6.10 11.52
N LEU A 116 -1.45 -6.03 11.21
CA LEU A 116 -0.49 -5.24 11.98
C LEU A 116 -0.64 -3.74 11.80
N VAL A 117 -0.95 -3.28 10.58
CA VAL A 117 -1.33 -1.88 10.34
C VAL A 117 -2.54 -1.54 11.18
N LEU A 118 -3.60 -2.35 11.15
CA LEU A 118 -4.83 -2.14 11.93
C LEU A 118 -4.55 -2.13 13.43
N ALA A 119 -3.68 -3.02 13.92
CA ALA A 119 -3.26 -3.05 15.32
C ALA A 119 -2.55 -1.76 15.78
N GLY A 120 -1.73 -1.15 14.91
CA GLY A 120 -1.11 0.15 15.19
C GLY A 120 -2.04 1.33 14.94
N PHE A 121 -3.05 1.14 14.09
CA PHE A 121 -3.96 2.21 13.65
C PHE A 121 -5.11 2.44 14.63
N PHE A 122 -5.63 1.37 15.25
CA PHE A 122 -6.71 1.43 16.24
C PHE A 122 -6.39 0.60 17.50
N PRO A 123 -5.39 1.00 18.29
CA PRO A 123 -5.15 0.38 19.60
C PRO A 123 -6.33 0.67 20.55
N PRO A 124 -6.92 -0.34 21.23
CA PRO A 124 -8.07 -0.13 22.11
C PRO A 124 -7.73 0.35 23.53
N HIS A 125 -6.45 0.49 23.90
CA HIS A 125 -6.06 0.86 25.26
C HIS A 125 -6.74 2.12 25.78
N GLU A 126 -7.24 2.08 27.03
CA GLU A 126 -7.96 3.18 27.67
C GLU A 126 -9.23 3.63 26.92
N THR A 127 -9.83 2.74 26.13
CA THR A 127 -11.12 2.96 25.47
C THR A 127 -12.17 1.95 25.91
N ASP A 128 -13.44 2.24 25.62
CA ASP A 128 -14.55 1.28 25.83
C ASP A 128 -14.42 0.00 25.00
N LEU A 129 -13.51 -0.03 24.01
CA LEU A 129 -13.23 -1.19 23.17
C LEU A 129 -12.09 -2.07 23.73
N GLU A 130 -11.51 -1.71 24.88
CA GLU A 130 -10.47 -2.50 25.58
C GLU A 130 -11.06 -3.77 26.19
N TRP A 131 -11.21 -4.80 25.36
CA TRP A 131 -11.79 -6.09 25.76
C TRP A 131 -10.83 -6.96 26.60
N GLN A 132 -9.52 -6.68 26.56
CA GLN A 132 -8.50 -7.37 27.35
C GLN A 132 -7.38 -6.43 27.78
N LYS A 133 -7.12 -6.34 29.09
CA LYS A 133 -6.19 -5.36 29.68
C LYS A 133 -4.71 -5.63 29.37
N GLU A 134 -4.35 -6.90 29.17
CA GLU A 134 -2.98 -7.31 28.87
C GLU A 134 -2.67 -7.31 27.36
N LEU A 135 -3.65 -6.99 26.51
CA LEU A 135 -3.54 -7.07 25.07
C LEU A 135 -4.10 -5.80 24.41
N ASN A 136 -3.20 -4.86 24.08
CA ASN A 136 -3.55 -3.65 23.34
C ASN A 136 -3.77 -3.93 21.84
N TRP A 137 -4.77 -4.75 21.54
CA TRP A 137 -5.19 -5.13 20.20
C TRP A 137 -6.69 -5.43 20.21
N GLN A 138 -7.37 -5.10 19.12
CA GLN A 138 -8.76 -5.48 18.88
C GLN A 138 -8.91 -6.11 17.49
N PRO A 139 -9.82 -7.08 17.33
CA PRO A 139 -10.11 -7.66 16.03
C PRO A 139 -10.81 -6.62 15.14
N ILE A 140 -10.22 -6.34 13.98
CA ILE A 140 -10.85 -5.53 12.92
C ILE A 140 -10.97 -6.43 11.68
N PRO A 141 -12.19 -6.68 11.17
CA PRO A 141 -12.37 -7.52 10.00
C PRO A 141 -11.77 -6.87 8.75
N TYR A 142 -11.29 -7.71 7.83
CA TYR A 142 -10.82 -7.27 6.51
C TYR A 142 -11.31 -8.23 5.43
N ASN A 143 -11.43 -7.71 4.22
CA ASN A 143 -11.87 -8.46 3.05
C ASN A 143 -10.68 -8.86 2.16
N TYR A 144 -10.84 -9.92 1.38
CA TYR A 144 -9.92 -10.29 0.32
C TYR A 144 -10.67 -11.05 -0.77
N VAL A 145 -10.13 -10.99 -1.99
CA VAL A 145 -10.60 -11.77 -3.14
C VAL A 145 -9.55 -12.81 -3.47
N SER A 146 -9.98 -14.02 -3.86
CA SER A 146 -9.10 -15.10 -4.31
C SER A 146 -8.09 -14.61 -5.35
N SER A 147 -6.83 -15.02 -5.21
CA SER A 147 -5.73 -14.55 -6.07
C SER A 147 -5.93 -14.87 -7.56
N PHE A 148 -6.77 -15.86 -7.89
CA PHE A 148 -7.07 -16.24 -9.28
C PHE A 148 -8.07 -15.31 -9.95
N THR A 149 -8.93 -14.67 -9.17
CA THR A 149 -10.02 -13.82 -9.65
C THR A 149 -9.80 -12.35 -9.30
N ASP A 150 -8.80 -12.04 -8.49
CA ASP A 150 -8.44 -10.67 -8.12
C ASP A 150 -7.96 -9.89 -9.36
N ASN A 151 -8.74 -8.87 -9.72
CA ASN A 151 -8.49 -7.91 -10.78
C ASN A 151 -8.39 -6.48 -10.23
N THR A 152 -8.28 -6.31 -8.91
CA THR A 152 -8.26 -5.00 -8.24
C THR A 152 -6.88 -4.69 -7.66
N MET A 153 -6.31 -5.59 -6.85
CA MET A 153 -5.06 -5.36 -6.13
C MET A 153 -3.92 -6.28 -6.55
N SER A 154 -4.24 -7.47 -7.04
CA SER A 154 -3.23 -8.42 -7.54
C SER A 154 -2.80 -8.09 -8.97
N ILE A 155 -1.56 -8.45 -9.33
CA ILE A 155 -1.12 -8.38 -10.72
C ILE A 155 -1.99 -9.35 -11.52
N PRO A 156 -2.65 -8.90 -12.60
CA PRO A 156 -3.72 -9.66 -13.26
C PRO A 156 -3.18 -10.72 -14.22
N PHE A 157 -2.18 -11.51 -13.77
CA PHE A 157 -1.57 -12.58 -14.57
C PHE A 157 -2.61 -13.64 -14.99
N PHE A 158 -3.52 -14.00 -14.08
CA PHE A 158 -4.54 -15.03 -14.32
C PHE A 158 -5.89 -14.44 -14.74
N SER A 159 -6.23 -13.25 -14.23
CA SER A 159 -7.53 -12.60 -14.45
C SER A 159 -7.62 -11.80 -15.75
N CYS A 160 -6.48 -11.52 -16.43
CA CYS A 160 -6.47 -10.75 -17.67
C CYS A 160 -5.49 -11.32 -18.71
N PRO A 161 -5.92 -12.22 -19.62
CA PRO A 161 -5.05 -12.77 -20.67
C PRO A 161 -4.41 -11.69 -21.57
N ARG A 162 -5.10 -10.55 -21.75
CA ARG A 162 -4.60 -9.41 -22.53
C ARG A 162 -3.37 -8.76 -21.91
N TYR A 163 -3.21 -8.81 -20.58
CA TYR A 163 -2.02 -8.30 -19.90
C TYR A 163 -0.75 -8.98 -20.42
N THR A 164 -0.73 -10.31 -20.45
CA THR A 164 0.41 -11.11 -20.92
C THR A 164 0.74 -10.80 -22.39
N LEU A 165 -0.28 -10.68 -23.24
CA LEU A 165 -0.10 -10.31 -24.65
C LEU A 165 0.53 -8.92 -24.82
N LEU A 166 0.11 -7.93 -24.02
CA LEU A 166 0.65 -6.59 -24.08
C LEU A 166 2.10 -6.53 -23.56
N VAL A 167 2.44 -7.28 -22.51
CA VAL A 167 3.82 -7.40 -22.02
C VAL A 167 4.72 -8.00 -23.10
N HIS A 168 4.29 -9.09 -23.74
CA HIS A 168 5.05 -9.72 -24.84
C HIS A 168 5.20 -8.78 -26.03
N SER A 169 4.12 -8.09 -26.43
CA SER A 169 4.13 -7.12 -27.53
C SER A 169 5.07 -5.94 -27.24
N LEU A 170 5.05 -5.41 -26.02
CA LEU A 170 5.97 -4.35 -25.61
C LEU A 170 7.43 -4.79 -25.72
N HIS A 171 7.74 -6.01 -25.29
CA HIS A 171 9.10 -6.55 -25.33
C HIS A 171 9.57 -6.84 -26.77
N ALA A 172 8.66 -7.21 -27.66
CA ALA A 172 8.93 -7.44 -29.08
C ALA A 172 8.91 -6.15 -29.92
N SER A 173 8.42 -5.03 -29.37
CA SER A 173 8.40 -3.74 -30.06
C SER A 173 9.81 -3.21 -30.33
N SER A 174 9.94 -2.27 -31.27
CA SER A 174 11.21 -1.57 -31.55
C SER A 174 11.84 -0.98 -30.28
N LYS A 175 11.01 -0.36 -29.42
CA LYS A 175 11.44 0.18 -28.12
C LYS A 175 11.95 -0.90 -27.16
N GLY A 176 11.29 -2.05 -27.11
CA GLY A 176 11.72 -3.17 -26.26
C GLY A 176 13.04 -3.79 -26.72
N ILE A 177 13.19 -3.96 -28.04
CA ILE A 177 14.43 -4.45 -28.65
C ILE A 177 15.58 -3.46 -28.44
N GLU A 178 15.34 -2.17 -28.65
CA GLU A 178 16.34 -1.12 -28.44
C GLU A 178 16.76 -1.05 -26.97
N PHE A 179 15.81 -1.11 -26.03
CA PHE A 179 16.10 -1.17 -24.60
C PHE A 179 16.97 -2.38 -24.26
N ARG A 180 16.63 -3.57 -24.74
CA ARG A 180 17.43 -4.78 -24.51
C ARG A 180 18.84 -4.63 -25.08
N LYS A 181 18.98 -4.12 -26.31
CA LYS A 181 20.28 -3.91 -26.95
C LYS A 181 21.14 -2.91 -26.18
N LYS A 182 20.54 -1.80 -25.74
CA LYS A 182 21.20 -0.77 -24.92
C LYS A 182 21.74 -1.33 -23.60
N HIS A 183 21.06 -2.34 -23.05
CA HIS A 183 21.40 -2.94 -21.76
C HIS A 183 21.99 -4.36 -21.89
N SER A 184 22.47 -4.79 -23.05
CA SER A 184 22.84 -6.19 -23.31
C SER A 184 23.79 -6.79 -22.28
N GLN A 185 24.77 -6.02 -21.81
CA GLN A 185 25.73 -6.44 -20.79
C GLN A 185 25.05 -6.92 -19.50
N ILE A 186 24.01 -6.24 -19.02
CA ILE A 186 23.31 -6.66 -17.80
C ILE A 186 22.51 -7.94 -18.02
N TYR A 187 21.98 -8.15 -19.23
CA TYR A 187 21.25 -9.36 -19.59
C TYR A 187 22.20 -10.56 -19.68
N GLU A 188 23.38 -10.38 -20.27
CA GLU A 188 24.43 -11.41 -20.35
C GLU A 188 24.92 -11.79 -18.95
N GLN A 189 25.26 -10.80 -18.11
CA GLN A 189 25.62 -11.03 -16.71
C GLN A 189 24.50 -11.72 -15.94
N PHE A 190 23.24 -11.35 -16.19
CA PHE A 190 22.12 -11.98 -15.52
C PHE A 190 22.03 -13.47 -15.89
N ILE A 191 22.17 -13.84 -17.16
CA ILE A 191 22.17 -15.25 -17.60
C ILE A 191 23.30 -16.02 -16.91
N GLU A 192 24.53 -15.49 -16.99
CA GLU A 192 25.71 -16.13 -16.44
C GLU A 192 25.59 -16.37 -14.93
N ASN A 193 25.14 -15.36 -14.18
CA ASN A 193 25.05 -15.45 -12.72
C ASN A 193 23.81 -16.23 -12.24
N SER A 194 22.68 -16.11 -12.93
CA SER A 194 21.45 -16.81 -12.53
C SER A 194 21.43 -18.28 -12.97
N GLY A 195 22.18 -18.64 -14.02
CA GLY A 195 22.14 -19.96 -14.65
C GLY A 195 20.88 -20.20 -15.49
N ALA A 196 20.13 -19.16 -15.84
CA ALA A 196 18.90 -19.29 -16.60
C ALA A 196 19.14 -19.30 -18.12
N ASP A 197 18.45 -20.19 -18.84
CA ASP A 197 18.59 -20.33 -20.30
C ASP A 197 18.15 -19.09 -21.10
N ASN A 198 17.21 -18.31 -20.57
CA ASN A 198 16.71 -17.09 -21.20
C ASN A 198 16.23 -16.08 -20.15
N VAL A 199 16.32 -14.80 -20.50
CA VAL A 199 15.87 -13.69 -19.64
C VAL A 199 14.46 -13.25 -20.02
N THR A 200 13.53 -13.49 -19.09
CA THR A 200 12.18 -12.94 -19.16
C THR A 200 12.02 -11.78 -18.17
N PHE A 201 11.04 -10.91 -18.42
CA PHE A 201 10.69 -9.85 -17.46
C PHE A 201 10.39 -10.41 -16.07
N VAL A 202 9.59 -11.49 -16.05
CA VAL A 202 9.18 -12.16 -14.82
C VAL A 202 10.41 -12.64 -14.06
N LEU A 203 11.36 -13.29 -14.73
CA LEU A 203 12.57 -13.80 -14.10
C LEU A 203 13.44 -12.69 -13.49
N ILE A 204 13.61 -11.55 -14.18
CA ILE A 204 14.36 -10.41 -13.62
C ILE A 204 13.67 -9.90 -12.35
N VAL A 205 12.35 -9.67 -12.41
CA VAL A 205 11.59 -9.12 -11.29
C VAL A 205 11.58 -10.05 -10.09
N THR A 206 11.41 -11.35 -10.32
CA THR A 206 11.42 -12.35 -9.24
C THR A 206 12.80 -12.50 -8.64
N THR A 207 13.86 -12.59 -9.45
CA THR A 207 15.25 -12.64 -8.97
C THR A 207 15.59 -11.42 -8.13
N TYR A 208 15.26 -10.21 -8.60
CA TYR A 208 15.42 -8.99 -7.80
C TYR A 208 14.66 -9.08 -6.47
N GLY A 209 13.45 -9.64 -6.48
CA GLY A 209 12.66 -9.88 -5.28
C GLY A 209 13.26 -10.91 -4.30
N THR A 210 14.06 -11.85 -4.79
CA THR A 210 14.85 -12.78 -3.98
C THR A 210 16.08 -12.08 -3.38
N LEU A 211 16.85 -11.37 -4.21
CA LEU A 211 18.07 -10.68 -3.81
C LEU A 211 17.83 -9.53 -2.81
N THR A 212 16.64 -8.94 -2.83
CA THR A 212 16.26 -7.83 -1.94
C THR A 212 15.35 -8.22 -0.78
N ALA A 213 15.07 -9.52 -0.62
CA ALA A 213 14.33 -10.03 0.53
C ALA A 213 15.09 -9.74 1.84
N GLN A 214 14.34 -9.45 2.90
CA GLN A 214 14.89 -9.06 4.23
C GLN A 214 13.97 -9.52 5.35
#